data_AF-K8ECW5-F1
#
_entry.id   AF-K8ECW5-F1
#
_cell.length_a   1.000
_cell.length_b   1.000
_cell.length_c   1.000
_cell.angle_alpha   90.00
_cell.angle_beta   90.00
_cell.angle_gamma   90.00
#
_symmetry.space_group_name_H-M   'P 1'
#
loop_
_entity.id
_entity.type
_entity.pdbx_description
1 polymer ?
#
loop_
_entity_poly.entity_id
_entity_poly.type
_entity_poly.pdbx_seq_one_letter_code
_entity_poly.pdbx_strand_id
1 'polypeptide(L)'
;MKGMTQRCEKNTQIYKLYKFIILNYPNGSFTTTFIYQNAEGIGLNPKSVGSSLNNLKKKGILSNSGGTSTSNGRVQKQWKLV
;
A
#
# COMPACT_ATOMS: atom_id res chain seq x y z
N MET A 1 24.41 -18.25 21.41
CA MET A 1 23.36 -17.21 21.32
C MET A 1 23.54 -16.50 19.97
N LYS A 2 22.71 -16.80 18.97
CA LYS A 2 22.83 -16.19 17.63
C LYS A 2 22.23 -14.80 17.68
N GLY A 3 23.07 -13.80 17.39
CA GLY A 3 22.73 -12.39 17.43
C GLY A 3 21.51 -12.04 16.59
N MET A 4 20.58 -11.33 17.23
CA MET A 4 19.47 -10.65 16.58
C MET A 4 20.02 -9.64 15.56
N THR A 5 19.93 -9.98 14.28
CA THR A 5 20.15 -9.02 13.20
C THR A 5 18.96 -8.06 13.17
N GLN A 6 19.06 -6.93 13.89
CA GLN A 6 18.18 -5.76 13.75
C GLN A 6 18.39 -5.05 12.40
N ARG A 7 18.32 -5.80 11.30
CA ARG A 7 18.55 -5.27 9.95
C ARG A 7 17.21 -4.86 9.34
N CYS A 8 16.93 -3.57 9.42
CA CYS A 8 16.11 -2.83 8.46
C CYS A 8 14.58 -3.05 8.44
N GLU A 9 13.87 -2.88 9.56
CA GLU A 9 12.39 -2.75 9.48
C GLU A 9 11.95 -1.53 8.64
N LYS A 10 12.76 -0.47 8.60
CA LYS A 10 12.51 0.79 7.87
C LYS A 10 12.61 0.71 6.34
N ASN A 11 13.03 -0.41 5.75
CA ASN A 11 13.23 -0.53 4.29
C ASN A 11 12.33 -1.57 3.62
N THR A 12 11.36 -2.09 4.36
CA THR A 12 10.39 -3.05 3.82
C THR A 12 9.43 -2.39 2.83
N GLN A 13 8.97 -3.14 1.83
CA GLN A 13 7.96 -2.69 0.88
C GLN A 13 6.70 -2.19 1.59
N ILE A 14 6.30 -2.90 2.65
CA ILE A 14 5.16 -2.53 3.48
C ILE A 14 5.37 -1.18 4.16
N TYR A 15 6.56 -0.92 4.73
CA TYR A 15 6.85 0.33 5.41
C TYR A 15 6.91 1.52 4.45
N LYS A 16 7.54 1.36 3.29
CA LYS A 16 7.59 2.41 2.25
C LYS A 16 6.19 2.78 1.78
N LEU A 17 5.35 1.76 1.53
CA LEU A 17 3.96 1.96 1.14
C LEU A 17 3.17 2.66 2.25
N TYR A 18 3.31 2.22 3.49
CA TYR A 18 2.67 2.85 4.64
C TYR A 18 3.04 4.32 4.75
N LYS A 19 4.35 4.66 4.70
CA LYS A 19 4.83 6.04 4.74
C LYS A 19 4.26 6.90 3.62
N PHE A 20 4.23 6.36 2.40
CA PHE A 20 3.66 7.07 1.26
C PHE A 20 2.17 7.39 1.48
N ILE A 21 1.39 6.41 1.95
CA ILE A 21 -0.04 6.57 2.18
C ILE A 21 -0.31 7.62 3.26
N ILE A 22 0.34 7.57 4.42
CA ILE A 22 0.07 8.52 5.51
C ILE A 22 0.42 9.97 5.15
N LEU A 23 1.41 10.18 4.27
CA LEU A 23 1.85 11.51 3.86
C LEU A 23 0.94 12.12 2.77
N ASN A 24 0.42 11.30 1.86
CA ASN A 24 -0.31 11.77 0.67
C ASN A 24 -1.84 11.59 0.80
N TYR A 25 -2.28 10.67 1.65
CA TYR A 25 -3.69 10.30 1.81
C TYR A 25 -4.14 10.24 3.29
N PRO A 26 -3.86 11.26 4.11
CA PRO A 26 -4.21 11.22 5.54
C PRO A 26 -5.72 11.14 5.78
N ASN A 27 -6.53 11.78 4.93
CA ASN A 27 -8.00 11.83 5.04
C ASN A 27 -8.72 11.37 3.76
N GLY A 28 -7.98 10.82 2.80
CA GLY A 28 -8.47 10.53 1.45
C GLY A 28 -8.54 9.05 1.13
N SER A 29 -9.28 8.71 0.07
CA SER A 29 -9.19 7.40 -0.56
C SER A 29 -8.24 7.42 -1.76
N PHE A 30 -7.70 6.25 -2.10
CA PHE A 30 -6.83 6.06 -3.25
C PHE A 30 -7.10 4.71 -3.91
N THR A 31 -6.75 4.57 -5.19
CA THR A 31 -6.88 3.31 -5.91
C THR A 31 -5.56 2.55 -5.91
N THR A 32 -5.64 1.22 -6.07
CA THR A 32 -4.43 0.41 -6.28
C THR A 32 -3.62 0.90 -7.51
N THR A 33 -4.30 1.36 -8.56
CA THR A 33 -3.68 1.88 -9.78
C THR A 33 -2.82 3.11 -9.51
N PHE A 34 -3.28 4.03 -8.66
CA PHE A 34 -2.48 5.19 -8.29
C PHE A 34 -1.17 4.77 -7.59
N ILE A 35 -1.24 3.77 -6.70
CA ILE A 35 -0.04 3.25 -6.03
C ILE A 35 0.92 2.62 -7.05
N TYR A 36 0.40 1.86 -8.04
CA TYR A 36 1.24 1.29 -9.09
C TYR A 36 1.98 2.35 -9.90
N GLN A 37 1.29 3.44 -10.29
CA GLN A 37 1.88 4.52 -11.07
C GLN A 37 3.02 5.24 -10.33
N ASN A 38 2.96 5.29 -9.01
CA ASN A 38 3.96 5.96 -8.18
C ASN A 38 5.00 5.00 -7.59
N ALA A 39 4.83 3.68 -7.75
CA ALA A 39 5.59 2.66 -7.03
C ALA A 39 7.12 2.81 -7.23
N GLU A 40 7.56 2.97 -8.47
CA GLU A 40 9.00 3.11 -8.77
C GLU A 40 9.58 4.40 -8.16
N GLY A 41 8.86 5.53 -8.28
CA GLY A 41 9.29 6.82 -7.75
C GLY A 41 9.44 6.87 -6.22
N ILE A 42 8.73 5.99 -5.50
CA ILE A 42 8.83 5.86 -4.03
C ILE A 42 9.65 4.65 -3.58
N GLY A 43 10.35 3.99 -4.54
CA GLY A 43 11.20 2.84 -4.26
C GLY A 43 10.43 1.59 -3.80
N LEU A 44 9.17 1.46 -4.20
CA LEU A 44 8.37 0.25 -4.09
C LEU A 44 8.57 -0.64 -5.31
N ASN A 45 8.57 -1.96 -5.08
CA ASN A 45 8.44 -2.94 -6.15
C ASN A 45 6.96 -3.05 -6.54
N PRO A 46 6.56 -2.71 -7.78
CA PRO A 46 5.19 -2.80 -8.25
C PRO A 46 4.56 -4.18 -7.96
N LYS A 47 5.31 -5.27 -8.14
CA LYS A 47 4.83 -6.64 -7.90
C LYS A 47 4.42 -6.89 -6.44
N SER A 48 4.94 -6.09 -5.50
CA SER A 48 4.67 -6.21 -4.06
C SER A 48 3.53 -5.31 -3.54
N VAL A 49 2.99 -4.42 -4.38
CA VAL A 49 1.97 -3.43 -3.97
C VAL A 49 0.72 -4.13 -3.43
N GLY A 50 0.18 -5.10 -4.17
CA GLY A 50 -1.05 -5.80 -3.78
C GLY A 50 -0.91 -6.57 -2.46
N SER A 51 0.20 -7.29 -2.26
CA SER A 51 0.46 -8.01 -1.01
C SER A 51 0.68 -7.04 0.16
N SER A 52 1.36 -5.92 -0.07
CA SER A 52 1.62 -4.90 0.94
C SER A 52 0.33 -4.20 1.39
N LEU A 53 -0.56 -3.83 0.47
CA LEU A 53 -1.89 -3.28 0.80
C LEU A 53 -2.73 -4.27 1.61
N ASN A 54 -2.76 -5.54 1.21
CA ASN A 54 -3.47 -6.58 1.95
C ASN A 54 -2.88 -6.80 3.35
N ASN A 55 -1.56 -6.73 3.51
CA ASN A 55 -0.92 -6.82 4.83
C ASN A 55 -1.30 -5.65 5.73
N LEU A 56 -1.30 -4.42 5.21
CA LEU A 56 -1.74 -3.24 5.96
C LEU A 56 -3.22 -3.34 6.34
N LYS A 57 -4.07 -3.90 5.47
CA LYS A 57 -5.47 -4.21 5.80
C LYS A 57 -5.59 -5.25 6.93
N LYS A 58 -4.84 -6.35 6.86
CA LYS A 58 -4.83 -7.38 7.92
C LYS A 58 -4.38 -6.81 9.27
N LYS A 59 -3.53 -5.78 9.26
CA LYS A 59 -3.09 -5.05 10.46
C LYS A 59 -4.09 -3.99 10.95
N GLY A 60 -5.24 -3.83 10.28
CA GLY A 60 -6.24 -2.82 10.63
C GLY A 60 -5.85 -1.38 10.29
N ILE A 61 -4.76 -1.17 9.52
CA ILE A 61 -4.29 0.16 9.13
C ILE A 61 -5.05 0.69 7.92
N LEU A 62 -5.45 -0.21 7.01
CA LEU A 62 -6.20 0.14 5.80
C LEU A 62 -7.55 -0.59 5.75
N SER A 63 -8.53 0.09 5.19
CA SER A 63 -9.78 -0.52 4.72
C SER A 63 -9.88 -0.39 3.21
N ASN A 64 -10.71 -1.24 2.59
CA ASN A 64 -11.02 -1.09 1.17
C ASN A 64 -12.50 -1.30 0.86
N SER A 65 -12.95 -0.65 -0.19
CA SER A 65 -14.28 -0.79 -0.78
C SER A 65 -14.17 -1.06 -2.28
N GLY A 66 -15.14 -1.79 -2.85
CA GLY A 66 -15.15 -2.18 -4.27
C GLY A 66 -15.72 -1.12 -5.21
N GLY A 67 -15.41 0.16 -4.98
CA GLY A 67 -16.27 1.26 -5.41
C GLY A 67 -15.94 2.00 -6.71
N THR A 68 -15.11 1.49 -7.62
CA THR A 68 -14.87 2.20 -8.89
C THR A 68 -14.76 1.27 -10.09
N SER A 69 -15.82 1.22 -10.90
CA SER A 69 -15.76 0.59 -12.22
C SER A 69 -14.86 1.42 -13.14
N THR A 70 -13.86 0.80 -13.73
CA THR A 70 -13.08 1.44 -14.79
C THR A 70 -13.87 1.45 -16.10
N SER A 71 -13.44 2.28 -17.05
CA SER A 71 -13.96 2.30 -18.43
C SER A 71 -13.96 0.93 -19.11
N ASN A 72 -13.13 0.00 -18.65
CA ASN A 72 -12.99 -1.35 -19.18
C ASN A 72 -13.77 -2.40 -18.37
N GLY A 73 -14.70 -1.97 -17.51
CA GLY A 73 -15.57 -2.85 -16.71
C GLY A 73 -14.88 -3.54 -15.52
N ARG A 74 -13.60 -3.24 -15.25
CA ARG A 74 -12.90 -3.81 -14.09
C ARG A 74 -13.19 -2.99 -12.85
N VAL A 75 -13.61 -3.63 -11.77
CA VAL A 75 -13.80 -2.97 -10.47
C VAL A 75 -12.44 -2.77 -9.81
N GLN A 76 -12.07 -1.52 -9.57
CA GLN A 76 -10.92 -1.15 -8.77
C GLN A 76 -11.31 -1.02 -7.30
N LYS A 77 -10.44 -1.56 -6.44
CA LYS A 77 -10.52 -1.35 -5.00
C LYS A 77 -10.09 0.08 -4.69
N GLN A 78 -10.94 0.80 -3.98
CA GLN A 78 -10.55 2.01 -3.27
C GLN A 78 -10.07 1.63 -1.88
N TRP A 79 -8.99 2.26 -1.44
CA TRP A 79 -8.35 2.05 -0.16
C TRP A 79 -8.37 3.36 0.61
N LYS A 80 -8.42 3.29 1.93
CA LYS A 80 -8.24 4.43 2.82
C LYS A 80 -7.62 3.99 4.13
N LEU A 81 -7.04 4.92 4.87
CA LEU A 81 -6.67 4.70 6.26
C LEU A 81 -7.94 4.44 7.10
N VAL A 82 -7.81 3.57 8.09
CA VAL A 82 -8.87 3.29 9.09
C VAL A 82 -8.78 4.32 10.20
#